data_AF-A0A0C9ZC64-F1
#
_entry.id   AF-A0A0C9ZC64-F1
#
_cell.length_a   1.000
_cell.length_b   1.000
_cell.length_c   1.000
_cell.angle_alpha   90.00
_cell.angle_beta   90.00
_cell.angle_gamma   90.00
#
_symmetry.space_group_name_H-M   'P 1'
#
loop_
_entity.id
_entity.type
_entity.pdbx_description
1 polymer ?
#
loop_
_entity_poly.entity_id
_entity_poly.type
_entity_poly.pdbx_seq_one_letter_code
_entity_poly.pdbx_strand_id
1 'polypeptide(L)'
;MSGFSTSMVATDFYQSVLDNLRANIDRNFSRDPSDGTITSHFLDWSKLPAMSSLPEPLTEPFDVIIGADIMYKGDRAIWIKKCLEWLPHHTSTSPAFSLVATFHLVIPLRLMHMLEPSSIETAF
;
A
#
# COMPACT_ATOMS: atom_id res chain seq x y z
N MET A 1 -29.18 -4.36 6.16
CA MET A 1 -28.12 -3.76 5.33
C MET A 1 -26.83 -4.46 5.72
N SER A 2 -26.30 -5.34 4.88
CA SER A 2 -24.98 -5.93 5.13
C SER A 2 -23.96 -4.78 5.00
N GLY A 3 -23.35 -4.41 6.13
CA GLY A 3 -22.25 -3.44 6.11
C GLY A 3 -21.13 -3.96 5.21
N PHE A 4 -20.54 -3.07 4.41
CA PHE A 4 -19.35 -3.41 3.65
C PHE A 4 -18.19 -3.55 4.63
N SER A 5 -17.63 -4.76 4.79
CA SER A 5 -16.42 -4.98 5.59
C SER A 5 -15.19 -4.64 4.75
N THR A 6 -14.36 -3.71 5.21
CA THR A 6 -13.09 -3.34 4.54
C THR A 6 -11.92 -4.04 5.22
N SER A 7 -10.97 -4.57 4.45
CA SER A 7 -9.69 -5.05 4.99
C SER A 7 -8.56 -4.12 4.56
N MET A 8 -7.69 -3.77 5.50
CA MET A 8 -6.55 -2.88 5.28
C MET A 8 -5.27 -3.52 5.79
N VAL A 9 -4.27 -3.55 4.91
CA VAL A 9 -2.91 -3.98 5.21
C VAL A 9 -2.01 -2.75 5.18
N ALA A 10 -1.60 -2.29 6.36
CA ALA A 10 -0.69 -1.16 6.50
C ALA A 10 0.76 -1.67 6.65
N THR A 11 1.67 -1.18 5.82
CA THR A 11 3.04 -1.72 5.76
C THR A 11 4.12 -0.69 6.03
N ASP A 12 5.22 -1.13 6.62
CA ASP A 12 6.45 -0.34 6.76
C ASP A 12 7.68 -1.27 6.75
N PHE A 13 8.86 -0.69 6.50
CA PHE A 13 10.15 -1.38 6.57
C PHE A 13 10.69 -1.43 8.00
N TYR A 14 10.38 -0.45 8.86
CA TYR A 14 10.97 -0.37 10.19
C TYR A 14 10.08 -1.06 11.22
N GLN A 15 10.62 -2.07 11.91
CA GLN A 15 9.89 -2.81 12.95
C GLN A 15 9.38 -1.89 14.07
N SER A 16 10.17 -0.89 14.50
CA SER A 16 9.74 0.06 15.51
C SER A 16 8.56 0.93 15.07
N VAL A 17 8.44 1.24 13.78
CA VAL A 17 7.28 1.94 13.21
C VAL A 17 6.06 1.04 13.21
N LEU A 18 6.23 -0.25 12.87
CA LEU A 18 5.15 -1.25 12.91
C LEU A 18 4.62 -1.48 14.33
N ASP A 19 5.51 -1.55 15.33
CA ASP A 19 5.11 -1.72 16.73
C ASP A 19 4.26 -0.53 17.21
N ASN A 20 4.68 0.70 16.87
CA ASN A 20 3.92 1.91 17.15
C ASN A 20 2.59 1.96 16.37
N LEU A 21 2.60 1.56 15.11
CA LEU A 21 1.40 1.47 14.28
C LEU A 21 0.40 0.46 14.87
N ARG A 22 0.86 -0.69 15.35
CA ARG A 22 0.02 -1.69 16.02
C ARG A 22 -0.66 -1.10 17.26
N ALA A 23 0.10 -0.40 18.10
CA ALA A 23 -0.45 0.29 19.26
C ALA A 23 -1.49 1.37 18.87
N ASN A 24 -1.26 2.09 17.77
CA ASN A 24 -2.22 3.06 17.24
C ASN A 24 -3.49 2.38 16.71
N ILE A 25 -3.37 1.24 16.03
CA ILE A 25 -4.52 0.47 15.55
C ILE A 25 -5.36 0.01 16.75
N ASP A 26 -4.74 -0.64 17.74
CA ASP A 26 -5.41 -1.14 18.94
C ASP A 26 -6.09 -0.02 19.76
N ARG A 27 -5.56 1.21 19.70
CA ARG A 27 -6.09 2.36 20.43
C ARG A 27 -7.28 3.04 19.74
N ASN A 28 -7.32 3.05 18.41
CA ASN A 28 -8.26 3.88 17.66
C ASN A 28 -9.36 3.10 16.94
N PHE A 29 -9.21 1.79 16.76
CA PHE A 29 -10.16 0.98 16.01
C PHE A 29 -10.75 -0.13 16.88
N SER A 30 -12.06 -0.34 16.75
CA SER A 30 -12.78 -1.46 17.33
C SER A 30 -12.26 -2.78 16.75
N ARG A 31 -12.26 -3.84 17.57
CA ARG A 31 -12.04 -5.21 17.09
C ARG A 31 -13.33 -5.86 16.56
N ASP A 32 -14.37 -5.06 16.35
CA ASP A 32 -15.63 -5.55 15.79
C ASP A 32 -15.42 -5.85 14.30
N PRO A 33 -15.55 -7.12 13.86
CA PRO A 33 -15.35 -7.48 12.46
C PRO A 33 -16.29 -6.75 11.50
N SER A 34 -17.41 -6.21 12.00
CA SER A 34 -18.37 -5.47 11.19
C SER A 34 -17.88 -4.08 10.75
N ASP A 35 -16.88 -3.52 11.43
CA ASP A 35 -16.25 -2.23 11.10
C ASP A 35 -15.06 -2.37 10.13
N GLY A 36 -14.69 -3.62 9.79
CA GLY A 36 -13.51 -3.93 8.98
C GLY A 36 -12.30 -4.35 9.82
N THR A 37 -11.19 -4.63 9.15
CA THR A 37 -9.94 -5.11 9.77
C THR A 37 -8.76 -4.28 9.31
N ILE A 38 -7.91 -3.88 10.25
CA ILE A 38 -6.65 -3.18 9.95
C ILE A 38 -5.51 -3.98 10.58
N THR A 39 -4.52 -4.31 9.76
CA THR A 39 -3.35 -5.09 10.18
C THR A 39 -2.07 -4.37 9.79
N SER A 40 -1.00 -4.58 10.57
CA SER A 40 0.32 -4.02 10.30
C SER A 40 1.30 -5.13 9.90
N HIS A 41 2.00 -4.94 8.78
CA HIS A 41 2.89 -5.96 8.19
C HIS A 41 4.22 -5.36 7.72
N PHE A 42 5.30 -6.13 7.88
CA PHE A 42 6.60 -5.74 7.35
C PHE A 42 6.61 -5.84 5.82
N LEU A 43 7.17 -4.83 5.17
CA LEU A 43 7.39 -4.84 3.72
C LEU A 43 8.70 -4.14 3.36
N ASP A 44 9.57 -4.87 2.69
CA ASP A 44 10.78 -4.34 2.04
C ASP A 44 10.56 -4.28 0.53
N TRP A 45 10.24 -3.10 0.00
CA TRP A 45 10.00 -2.90 -1.43
C TRP A 45 11.20 -3.26 -2.31
N SER A 46 12.42 -3.19 -1.79
CA SER A 46 13.62 -3.52 -2.57
C SER A 46 13.76 -5.02 -2.82
N LYS A 47 13.12 -5.85 -1.97
CA LYS A 47 13.22 -7.31 -2.01
C LYS A 47 11.96 -8.00 -2.52
N LEU A 48 10.79 -7.37 -2.37
CA LEU A 48 9.50 -7.96 -2.76
C LEU A 48 9.52 -8.53 -4.19
N PRO A 49 9.98 -7.82 -5.23
CA PRO A 49 9.96 -8.33 -6.59
C PRO A 49 10.96 -9.49 -6.84
N ALA A 50 11.89 -9.73 -5.92
CA ALA A 50 12.88 -10.80 -5.99
C ALA A 50 12.49 -12.03 -5.16
N MET A 51 11.38 -11.98 -4.40
CA MET A 51 10.92 -13.12 -3.61
C MET A 51 10.24 -14.16 -4.50
N SER A 52 10.43 -15.44 -4.15
CA SER A 52 9.80 -16.57 -4.86
C SER A 52 8.28 -16.63 -4.66
N SER A 53 7.78 -16.00 -3.60
CA SER A 53 6.36 -15.95 -3.23
C SER A 53 6.07 -14.70 -2.40
N LEU A 54 4.84 -14.19 -2.48
CA LEU A 54 4.36 -13.10 -1.65
C LEU A 54 4.11 -13.59 -0.21
N PRO A 55 4.49 -12.81 0.82
CA PRO A 55 4.13 -13.13 2.20
C PRO A 55 2.66 -12.78 2.46
N GLU A 56 1.97 -13.61 3.24
CA GLU A 56 0.65 -13.27 3.78
C GLU A 56 0.71 -11.96 4.59
N PRO A 57 -0.27 -11.04 4.46
CA PRO A 57 -1.51 -11.10 3.68
C PRO A 57 -1.41 -10.43 2.29
N LEU A 58 -0.19 -10.24 1.74
CA LEU A 58 0.01 -9.56 0.45
C LEU A 58 -0.32 -10.45 -0.77
N THR A 59 -0.71 -11.69 -0.53
CA THR A 59 -1.15 -12.70 -1.51
C THR A 59 -2.57 -12.45 -2.00
N GLU A 60 -3.37 -11.68 -1.28
CA GLU A 60 -4.74 -11.34 -1.65
C GLU A 60 -4.79 -10.15 -2.63
N PRO A 61 -5.75 -10.11 -3.57
CA PRO A 61 -5.92 -8.98 -4.48
C PRO A 61 -6.28 -7.68 -3.77
N PHE A 62 -5.61 -6.60 -4.16
CA PHE A 62 -5.92 -5.25 -3.68
C PHE A 62 -6.84 -4.52 -4.66
N ASP A 63 -7.87 -3.86 -4.13
CA ASP A 63 -8.69 -2.90 -4.88
C ASP A 63 -8.04 -1.51 -4.92
N VAL A 64 -7.37 -1.12 -3.84
CA VAL A 64 -6.77 0.20 -3.67
C VAL A 64 -5.44 0.08 -2.94
N ILE A 65 -4.39 0.69 -3.50
CA ILE A 65 -3.08 0.83 -2.86
C ILE A 65 -2.81 2.33 -2.64
N ILE A 66 -2.40 2.68 -1.42
CA ILE A 66 -2.13 4.07 -1.04
C ILE A 66 -0.67 4.20 -0.58
N GLY A 67 0.09 5.08 -1.23
CA GLY A 67 1.40 5.51 -0.78
C GLY A 67 1.35 6.95 -0.28
N ALA A 68 1.86 7.22 0.92
CA ALA A 68 1.84 8.57 1.50
C ALA A 68 3.24 9.03 1.92
N ASP A 69 3.76 10.05 1.25
CA ASP A 69 5.07 10.67 1.53
C ASP A 69 6.20 9.63 1.57
N ILE A 70 6.31 8.80 0.52
CA ILE A 70 7.26 7.67 0.42
C ILE A 70 8.39 7.87 -0.62
N MET A 71 8.32 8.96 -1.39
CA MET A 71 9.25 9.30 -2.46
C MET A 71 10.30 10.30 -1.96
N TYR A 72 11.47 9.80 -1.56
CA TYR A 72 12.58 10.62 -1.04
C TYR A 72 13.95 10.36 -1.71
N LYS A 73 14.02 9.35 -2.59
CA LYS A 73 15.23 8.93 -3.34
C LYS A 73 14.82 8.24 -4.63
N GLY A 74 15.54 8.50 -5.73
CA GLY A 74 15.19 8.02 -7.08
C GLY A 74 14.93 6.52 -7.19
N ASP A 75 15.73 5.68 -6.52
CA ASP A 75 15.57 4.21 -6.59
C ASP A 75 14.24 3.71 -6.02
N ARG A 76 13.63 4.47 -5.09
CA ARG A 76 12.37 4.07 -4.45
C ARG A 76 11.20 4.06 -5.42
N ALA A 77 11.17 4.98 -6.39
CA ALA A 77 10.11 5.01 -7.40
C ALA A 77 10.09 3.71 -8.23
N ILE A 78 11.27 3.22 -8.60
CA ILE A 78 11.44 1.96 -9.33
C ILE A 78 11.02 0.78 -8.47
N TRP A 79 11.42 0.75 -7.19
CA TRP A 79 11.03 -0.34 -6.28
C TRP A 79 9.52 -0.38 -6.05
N ILE A 80 8.89 0.77 -5.82
CA ILE A 80 7.44 0.87 -5.62
C ILE A 80 6.71 0.40 -6.86
N LYS A 81 7.09 0.87 -8.06
CA LYS A 81 6.48 0.41 -9.31
C LYS A 81 6.56 -1.12 -9.46
N LYS A 82 7.75 -1.70 -9.28
CA LYS A 82 7.93 -3.16 -9.36
C LYS A 82 7.10 -3.92 -8.33
N CYS A 83 6.94 -3.36 -7.12
CA CYS A 83 6.05 -3.93 -6.12
C CYS A 83 4.59 -3.90 -6.58
N LEU A 84 4.14 -2.78 -7.13
CA LEU A 84 2.78 -2.65 -7.65
C LEU A 84 2.52 -3.64 -8.78
N GLU A 85 3.46 -3.83 -9.70
CA GLU A 85 3.33 -4.83 -10.79
C GLU A 85 3.29 -6.28 -10.25
N TRP A 86 3.86 -6.53 -9.08
CA TRP A 86 3.95 -7.86 -8.47
C TRP A 86 2.78 -8.18 -7.54
N LEU A 87 2.17 -7.17 -6.92
CA LEU A 87 1.02 -7.35 -6.04
C LEU A 87 -0.22 -7.77 -6.83
N PRO A 88 -1.06 -8.68 -6.30
CA PRO A 88 -2.26 -9.09 -7.00
C PRO A 88 -3.28 -7.95 -7.00
N HIS A 89 -3.98 -7.79 -8.12
CA HIS A 89 -4.97 -6.73 -8.32
C HIS A 89 -6.33 -7.34 -8.62
N HIS A 90 -7.38 -6.81 -8.01
CA HIS A 90 -8.72 -7.24 -8.35
C HIS A 90 -9.12 -6.63 -9.70
N THR A 91 -9.46 -7.49 -10.66
CA THR A 91 -10.04 -7.06 -11.94
C THR A 91 -11.46 -7.59 -12.03
N SER A 92 -12.43 -6.78 -11.61
CA SER A 92 -13.85 -7.15 -11.76
C SER A 92 -14.35 -6.72 -13.13
N THR A 93 -14.47 -7.66 -14.06
CA THR A 93 -15.13 -7.43 -15.35
C THR A 93 -16.64 -7.67 -15.21
N SER A 94 -17.31 -6.86 -14.38
CA SER A 94 -18.77 -6.84 -14.36
C SER A 94 -19.27 -5.84 -15.40
N PRO A 95 -20.29 -6.18 -16.23
CA PRO A 95 -20.83 -5.27 -17.23
C PRO A 95 -21.51 -4.02 -16.62
N ALA A 96 -21.77 -4.03 -15.31
CA ALA A 96 -22.36 -2.88 -14.60
C ALA A 96 -21.32 -1.94 -13.99
N PHE A 97 -20.16 -2.45 -13.57
CA PHE A 97 -19.08 -1.68 -12.95
C PHE A 97 -17.73 -2.35 -13.22
N SER A 98 -16.81 -1.63 -13.87
CA SER A 98 -15.40 -2.00 -13.95
C SER A 98 -14.69 -1.44 -12.72
N LEU A 99 -14.36 -2.31 -11.75
CA LEU A 99 -13.44 -1.97 -10.67
C LEU A 99 -12.05 -2.41 -11.13
N VAL A 100 -11.22 -1.42 -11.46
CA VAL A 100 -9.80 -1.60 -11.76
C VAL A 100 -9.04 -1.18 -10.51
N ALA A 101 -8.11 -2.01 -10.06
CA ALA A 101 -7.27 -1.67 -8.92
C ALA A 101 -6.54 -0.34 -9.17
N THR A 102 -6.55 0.56 -8.16
CA THR A 102 -5.93 1.88 -8.27
C THR A 102 -4.75 2.05 -7.31
N PHE A 103 -3.74 2.79 -7.76
CA PHE A 103 -2.67 3.27 -6.90
C PHE A 103 -2.77 4.78 -6.73
N HIS A 104 -2.90 5.24 -5.48
CA HIS A 104 -2.92 6.65 -5.12
C HIS A 104 -1.64 7.01 -4.36
N LEU A 105 -0.88 7.97 -4.89
CA LEU A 105 0.32 8.49 -4.27
C LEU A 105 0.07 9.91 -3.77
N VAL A 106 0.16 10.12 -2.46
CA VAL A 106 -0.01 11.41 -1.80
C VAL A 106 1.38 11.93 -1.41
N ILE A 107 1.78 13.07 -1.95
CA ILE A 107 3.10 13.67 -1.70
C ILE A 107 2.92 15.11 -1.24
N PRO A 108 3.51 15.53 -0.10
CA PRO A 108 3.53 16.93 0.27
C PRO A 108 4.45 17.71 -0.67
N LEU A 109 3.94 18.81 -1.23
CA LEU A 109 4.73 19.72 -2.06
C LEU A 109 5.66 20.55 -1.15
N ARG A 110 6.91 20.09 -0.96
CA ARG A 110 7.93 20.83 -0.20
C ARG A 110 8.89 21.54 -1.16
N LEU A 111 9.06 22.86 -0.98
CA LEU A 111 9.81 23.76 -1.86
C LEU A 111 11.29 23.36 -2.07
N MET A 112 11.91 22.63 -1.13
CA MET A 112 13.30 22.19 -1.21
C MET A 112 13.53 20.84 -1.91
N HIS A 113 12.48 20.19 -2.43
CA HIS A 113 12.54 18.86 -3.06
C HIS A 113 12.16 18.86 -4.55
N MET A 114 12.39 19.95 -5.27
CA MET A 114 12.03 20.08 -6.70
C MET A 114 12.79 19.13 -7.66
N LEU A 115 13.81 18.39 -7.19
CA LEU A 115 14.51 17.35 -7.96
C LEU A 115 13.84 15.97 -7.88
N GLU A 116 12.84 15.82 -7.01
CA GLU A 116 12.18 14.56 -6.68
C GLU A 116 11.02 14.17 -7.62
N PRO A 117 10.17 15.10 -8.13
CA PRO A 117 9.01 14.75 -8.95
C PRO A 117 9.37 14.10 -10.29
N SER A 118 10.54 14.41 -10.86
CA SER A 118 10.99 13.84 -12.14
C SER A 118 11.17 12.32 -12.10
N SER A 119 11.50 11.78 -10.92
CA SER A 119 11.60 10.33 -10.73
C SER A 119 10.25 9.61 -10.82
N ILE A 120 9.15 10.31 -10.50
CA ILE A 120 7.78 9.78 -10.64
C ILE A 120 7.43 9.70 -12.12
N GLU A 121 7.58 10.81 -12.86
CA GLU A 121 7.29 10.87 -14.30
C GLU A 121 8.12 9.88 -15.12
N THR A 122 9.33 9.53 -14.64
CA THR A 122 10.17 8.53 -15.30
C THR A 122 9.71 7.10 -14.99
N ALA A 123 9.18 6.86 -13.78
CA ALA A 123 8.80 5.53 -13.33
C ALA A 123 7.37 5.17 -13.73
N PHE A 124 6.41 6.08 -13.59
CA PHE A 124 4.97 5.87 -13.82
C PHE A 124 4.50 6.50 -15.12
#